data_AF-A0A947C2V5-F1
#
_entry.id   AF-A0A947C2V5-F1
#
_cell.length_a   1.000
_cell.length_b   1.000
_cell.length_c   1.000
_cell.angle_alpha   90.00
_cell.angle_beta   90.00
_cell.angle_gamma   90.00
#
_symmetry.space_group_name_H-M   'P 1'
#
loop_
_entity.id
_entity.type
_entity.pdbx_description
1 polymer ?
#
loop_
_entity_poly.entity_id
_entity_poly.type
_entity_poly.pdbx_seq_one_letter_code
_entity_poly.pdbx_strand_id
1 'polypeptide(L)'
;MNLPIKTHYKRLAYLLLACFAGLSSQNVLAAPDWSAIEKSKVTIFYPGVASWEMLQTDDHGTGAKAVAKNKKSCAKCHVSKKGEFDIAADDIIAGKLTMSETEKPFEPMPREGEGYMDIQVQAAYDADNVYIKVSWPSAGTSFNDASVAKELADRVSLQLANESLKTFANSGCYVTCHDDLRDMPEGTADKKLYAEFAMKKGKAIPEKMLNKYLSSGRVIDQWAVGFTGAELVTTDEYILQDRIVDTNNLTTTGSYADGVYSVTFTRSLSAAEEGDISFEAGEIVNISIAIHDNKASSRFHYTSFPFGLGLDAKKADIAAVKL
;
A
#
# COMPACT_ATOMS: atom_id res chain seq x y z
N MET A 1 -18.34 56.67 -71.31
CA MET A 1 -18.87 56.95 -69.95
C MET A 1 -18.37 55.83 -69.05
N ASN A 2 -17.43 56.15 -68.17
CA ASN A 2 -16.81 55.39 -67.07
C ASN A 2 -16.16 54.01 -67.34
N LEU A 3 -14.86 54.07 -67.69
CA LEU A 3 -13.79 53.16 -67.21
C LEU A 3 -13.42 53.54 -65.74
N PRO A 4 -12.52 52.87 -64.95
CA PRO A 4 -11.64 51.72 -65.26
C PRO A 4 -11.36 50.65 -64.12
N ILE A 5 -10.68 49.56 -64.51
CA ILE A 5 -9.46 48.91 -63.93
C ILE A 5 -9.46 48.13 -62.59
N LYS A 6 -9.11 46.82 -62.73
CA LYS A 6 -8.20 45.90 -61.99
C LYS A 6 -8.05 46.05 -60.46
N THR A 7 -8.02 44.97 -59.67
CA THR A 7 -6.83 44.12 -59.51
C THR A 7 -6.97 43.08 -58.35
N HIS A 8 -6.08 42.06 -58.41
CA HIS A 8 -5.41 41.35 -57.29
C HIS A 8 -6.05 40.13 -56.59
N TYR A 9 -5.54 38.97 -57.01
CA TYR A 9 -5.32 37.76 -56.21
C TYR A 9 -4.83 38.06 -54.79
N LYS A 10 -5.45 37.43 -53.78
CA LYS A 10 -4.76 36.99 -52.57
C LYS A 10 -5.17 35.55 -52.26
N ARG A 11 -4.23 34.62 -52.49
CA ARG A 11 -4.25 33.27 -51.93
C ARG A 11 -4.08 33.42 -50.42
N LEU A 12 -5.08 33.01 -49.64
CA LEU A 12 -4.96 32.89 -48.20
C LEU A 12 -4.16 31.62 -47.92
N ALA A 13 -2.88 31.79 -47.59
CA ALA A 13 -2.06 30.72 -47.06
C ALA A 13 -2.51 30.43 -45.62
N TYR A 14 -3.03 29.23 -45.38
CA TYR A 14 -3.18 28.72 -44.02
C TYR A 14 -1.79 28.50 -43.43
N LEU A 15 -1.41 29.33 -42.45
CA LEU A 15 -0.28 29.06 -41.59
C LEU A 15 -0.64 27.84 -40.72
N LEU A 16 -0.01 26.71 -41.00
CA LEU A 16 0.12 25.60 -40.06
C LEU A 16 0.98 26.09 -38.90
N LEU A 17 0.33 26.56 -37.83
CA LEU A 17 0.98 26.74 -36.54
C LEU A 17 1.20 25.34 -35.96
N ALA A 18 2.37 24.77 -36.21
CA ALA A 18 2.82 23.57 -35.51
C ALA A 18 3.01 23.95 -34.03
N CYS A 19 2.01 23.64 -33.20
CA CYS A 19 2.21 23.53 -31.76
C CYS A 19 3.23 22.40 -31.54
N PHE A 20 4.50 22.77 -31.39
CA PHE A 20 5.46 21.94 -30.66
C PHE A 20 4.94 21.85 -29.23
N ALA A 21 4.15 20.82 -28.95
CA ALA A 21 4.01 20.33 -27.58
C ALA A 21 5.42 19.94 -27.15
N GLY A 22 6.02 20.76 -26.28
CA GLY A 22 7.27 20.39 -25.64
C GLY A 22 7.04 19.07 -24.93
N LEU A 23 7.68 18.01 -25.43
CA LEU A 23 7.90 16.83 -24.60
C LEU A 23 8.74 17.32 -23.43
N SER A 24 8.09 17.51 -22.27
CA SER A 24 8.81 17.52 -21.01
C SER A 24 9.53 16.19 -20.92
N SER A 25 10.84 16.22 -21.12
CA SER A 25 11.73 15.14 -20.74
C SER A 25 11.53 14.94 -19.24
N GLN A 26 10.71 13.97 -18.86
CA GLN A 26 10.75 13.42 -17.52
C GLN A 26 12.19 12.93 -17.35
N ASN A 27 12.95 13.59 -16.48
CA ASN A 27 14.22 13.05 -16.03
C ASN A 27 13.87 11.74 -15.34
N VAL A 28 14.01 10.63 -16.07
CA VAL A 28 13.94 9.30 -15.50
C VAL A 28 15.12 9.23 -14.54
N LEU A 29 14.85 9.42 -13.25
CA LEU A 29 15.84 9.23 -12.19
C LEU A 29 16.39 7.82 -12.35
N ALA A 30 17.71 7.68 -12.44
CA ALA A 30 18.34 6.37 -12.52
C ALA A 30 18.03 5.62 -11.23
N ALA A 31 17.45 4.43 -11.33
CA ALA A 31 17.18 3.60 -10.17
C ALA A 31 18.49 3.26 -9.43
N PRO A 32 18.46 3.06 -8.10
CA PRO A 32 19.63 2.61 -7.35
C PRO A 32 20.19 1.30 -7.91
N ASP A 33 21.51 1.08 -7.75
CA ASP A 33 22.09 -0.24 -7.99
C ASP A 33 21.65 -1.21 -6.89
N TRP A 34 20.52 -1.88 -7.12
CA TRP A 34 19.94 -2.84 -6.19
C TRP A 34 20.83 -4.06 -5.91
N SER A 35 21.89 -4.30 -6.69
CA SER A 35 22.82 -5.39 -6.41
C SER A 35 23.76 -5.08 -5.23
N ALA A 36 23.96 -3.79 -4.93
CA ALA A 36 24.80 -3.32 -3.83
C ALA A 36 24.06 -3.15 -2.50
N ILE A 37 22.73 -3.27 -2.50
CA ILE A 37 21.88 -3.08 -1.31
C ILE A 37 21.46 -4.46 -0.78
N GLU A 38 21.65 -4.70 0.52
CA GLU A 38 21.23 -5.96 1.13
C GLU A 38 19.71 -6.14 1.07
N LYS A 39 19.26 -7.38 0.84
CA LYS A 39 17.84 -7.72 0.83
C LYS A 39 17.38 -8.07 2.23
N SER A 40 16.47 -7.28 2.78
CA SER A 40 15.79 -7.59 4.03
C SER A 40 14.63 -8.55 3.74
N LYS A 41 14.68 -9.76 4.31
CA LYS A 41 13.55 -10.69 4.26
C LYS A 41 12.43 -10.19 5.17
N VAL A 42 11.22 -10.08 4.62
CA VAL A 42 9.99 -9.83 5.37
C VAL A 42 9.04 -11.01 5.14
N THR A 43 8.59 -11.65 6.21
CA THR A 43 7.56 -12.70 6.12
C THR A 43 6.18 -12.06 6.20
N ILE A 44 5.34 -12.37 5.22
CA ILE A 44 3.93 -11.96 5.15
C ILE A 44 3.03 -13.19 5.28
N PHE A 45 1.80 -12.99 5.69
CA PHE A 45 0.86 -14.07 5.99
C PHE A 45 -0.56 -13.75 5.52
N TYR A 46 -1.33 -14.80 5.25
CA TYR A 46 -2.75 -14.68 4.91
C TYR A 46 -3.59 -14.45 6.18
N PRO A 47 -4.27 -13.29 6.31
CA PRO A 47 -4.94 -12.91 7.56
C PRO A 47 -6.37 -13.45 7.69
N GLY A 48 -6.92 -14.07 6.63
CA GLY A 48 -8.33 -14.48 6.58
C GLY A 48 -9.26 -13.28 6.70
N VAL A 49 -10.28 -13.41 7.56
CA VAL A 49 -11.29 -12.35 7.81
C VAL A 49 -11.06 -11.63 9.14
N ALA A 50 -9.84 -11.63 9.68
CA ALA A 50 -9.52 -10.95 10.93
C ALA A 50 -9.59 -9.41 10.79
N SER A 51 -10.79 -8.86 10.98
CA SER A 51 -11.03 -7.42 11.05
C SER A 51 -10.56 -6.81 12.37
N TRP A 52 -10.53 -5.48 12.43
CA TRP A 52 -10.29 -4.76 13.67
C TRP A 52 -11.34 -5.07 14.76
N GLU A 53 -12.60 -5.22 14.38
CA GLU A 53 -13.69 -5.56 15.30
C GLU A 53 -13.50 -6.97 15.88
N MET A 54 -13.26 -7.97 15.03
CA MET A 54 -13.00 -9.34 15.47
C MET A 54 -11.79 -9.42 16.40
N LEU A 55 -10.71 -8.72 16.08
CA LEU A 55 -9.49 -8.72 16.90
C LEU A 55 -9.70 -8.20 18.33
N GLN A 56 -10.87 -7.65 18.65
CA GLN A 56 -11.25 -7.18 19.98
C GLN A 56 -12.29 -8.07 20.69
N THR A 57 -12.77 -9.14 20.05
CA THR A 57 -13.70 -10.12 20.62
C THR A 57 -12.95 -11.31 21.22
N ASP A 58 -13.69 -12.22 21.86
CA ASP A 58 -13.11 -13.43 22.46
C ASP A 58 -12.54 -14.40 21.40
N ASP A 59 -12.86 -14.22 20.11
CA ASP A 59 -12.30 -15.00 19.00
C ASP A 59 -10.81 -14.76 18.79
N HIS A 60 -10.29 -13.58 19.14
CA HIS A 60 -8.84 -13.32 19.20
C HIS A 60 -8.19 -13.85 20.51
N GLY A 61 -9.00 -14.45 21.39
CA GLY A 61 -8.55 -15.04 22.64
C GLY A 61 -7.84 -14.03 23.55
N THR A 62 -6.66 -14.41 24.05
CA THR A 62 -5.95 -13.60 25.06
C THR A 62 -5.44 -12.25 24.53
N GLY A 63 -5.38 -12.07 23.21
CA GLY A 63 -4.95 -10.83 22.55
C GLY A 63 -5.99 -9.71 22.56
N ALA A 64 -7.28 -10.05 22.67
CA ALA A 64 -8.40 -9.14 22.46
C ALA A 64 -8.31 -7.83 23.27
N LYS A 65 -8.10 -7.96 24.59
CA LYS A 65 -8.00 -6.80 25.50
C LYS A 65 -6.76 -5.94 25.25
N ALA A 66 -5.71 -6.50 24.67
CA ALA A 66 -4.50 -5.75 24.33
C ALA A 66 -4.70 -4.92 23.06
N VAL A 67 -5.37 -5.48 22.05
CA VAL A 67 -5.76 -4.78 20.82
C VAL A 67 -6.75 -3.65 21.13
N ALA A 68 -7.84 -3.95 21.84
CA ALA A 68 -8.88 -2.96 22.17
C ALA A 68 -8.37 -1.75 22.97
N LYS A 69 -7.21 -1.88 23.63
CA LYS A 69 -6.56 -0.80 24.39
C LYS A 69 -5.30 -0.27 23.72
N ASN A 70 -4.98 -0.76 22.52
CA ASN A 70 -3.77 -0.46 21.76
C ASN A 70 -2.48 -0.54 22.62
N LYS A 71 -2.34 -1.62 23.41
CA LYS A 71 -1.29 -1.73 24.45
C LYS A 71 -0.04 -2.48 24.01
N LYS A 72 -0.14 -3.34 23.01
CA LYS A 72 0.96 -4.17 22.50
C LYS A 72 0.84 -4.23 20.98
N SER A 73 1.98 -4.23 20.29
CA SER A 73 2.00 -4.53 18.87
C SER A 73 1.64 -5.98 18.62
N CYS A 74 1.02 -6.26 17.47
CA CYS A 74 0.65 -7.62 17.07
C CYS A 74 1.88 -8.53 17.02
N ALA A 75 2.99 -8.03 16.45
CA ALA A 75 4.26 -8.75 16.39
C ALA A 75 4.82 -9.15 17.77
N LYS A 76 4.52 -8.39 18.83
CA LYS A 76 4.98 -8.73 20.20
C LYS A 76 4.35 -10.01 20.75
N CYS A 77 3.18 -10.40 20.23
CA CYS A 77 2.50 -11.64 20.60
C CYS A 77 2.72 -12.72 19.53
N HIS A 78 2.67 -12.34 18.25
CA HIS A 78 2.66 -13.25 17.12
C HIS A 78 4.02 -13.48 16.45
N VAL A 79 5.10 -12.85 16.93
CA VAL A 79 6.45 -13.10 16.44
C VAL A 79 7.35 -13.41 17.62
N SER A 80 7.94 -14.60 17.61
CA SER A 80 8.86 -15.04 18.64
C SER A 80 10.15 -14.23 18.59
N LYS A 81 10.96 -14.27 19.66
CA LYS A 81 12.29 -13.62 19.66
C LYS A 81 13.24 -14.18 18.59
N LYS A 82 12.94 -15.34 18.02
CA LYS A 82 13.69 -15.96 16.93
C LYS A 82 13.14 -15.61 15.54
N GLY A 83 12.06 -14.81 15.47
CA GLY A 83 11.41 -14.44 14.22
C GLY A 83 10.37 -15.46 13.72
N GLU A 84 10.01 -16.45 14.54
CA GLU A 84 8.97 -17.44 14.17
C GLU A 84 7.59 -16.84 14.36
N PHE A 85 6.71 -17.02 13.38
CA PHE A 85 5.34 -16.50 13.44
C PHE A 85 4.45 -17.47 14.21
N ASP A 86 3.70 -16.95 15.18
CA ASP A 86 2.66 -17.65 15.94
C ASP A 86 1.29 -17.18 15.46
N ILE A 87 1.02 -17.47 14.19
CA ILE A 87 -0.29 -17.28 13.56
C ILE A 87 -0.61 -18.62 12.91
N ALA A 88 -1.86 -19.06 12.96
CA ALA A 88 -2.23 -20.31 12.30
C ALA A 88 -2.52 -20.08 10.80
N ALA A 89 -1.64 -19.36 10.07
CA ALA A 89 -1.98 -18.85 8.74
C ALA A 89 -2.27 -19.97 7.72
N ASP A 90 -1.58 -21.10 7.80
CA ASP A 90 -1.85 -22.29 6.97
C ASP A 90 -3.21 -22.93 7.27
N ASP A 91 -3.64 -22.89 8.53
CA ASP A 91 -4.96 -23.39 8.92
C ASP A 91 -6.06 -22.37 8.62
N ILE A 92 -5.75 -21.08 8.67
CA ILE A 92 -6.64 -19.98 8.26
C ILE A 92 -6.94 -20.10 6.76
N ILE A 93 -5.91 -20.12 5.91
CA ILE A 93 -6.10 -20.16 4.45
C ILE A 93 -6.82 -21.44 4.01
N ALA A 94 -6.57 -22.56 4.71
CA ALA A 94 -7.25 -23.83 4.49
C ALA A 94 -8.66 -23.93 5.14
N GLY A 95 -9.12 -22.90 5.85
CA GLY A 95 -10.46 -22.86 6.46
C GLY A 95 -10.68 -23.87 7.60
N LYS A 96 -9.62 -24.25 8.33
CA LYS A 96 -9.70 -25.25 9.40
C LYS A 96 -10.09 -24.68 10.76
N LEU A 97 -10.04 -23.36 10.93
CA LEU A 97 -10.37 -22.69 12.18
C LEU A 97 -11.86 -22.32 12.23
N THR A 98 -12.40 -22.27 13.44
CA THR A 98 -13.79 -21.85 13.72
C THR A 98 -13.80 -20.73 14.75
N MET A 99 -14.73 -19.80 14.61
CA MET A 99 -15.00 -18.76 15.59
C MET A 99 -15.60 -19.38 16.86
N SER A 100 -15.09 -18.98 18.02
CA SER A 100 -15.51 -19.46 19.33
C SER A 100 -16.94 -19.05 19.68
N GLU A 101 -17.38 -17.85 19.29
CA GLU A 101 -18.71 -17.35 19.64
C GLU A 101 -19.81 -17.89 18.73
N THR A 102 -19.54 -18.00 17.42
CA THR A 102 -20.57 -18.33 16.42
C THR A 102 -20.51 -19.77 15.91
N GLU A 103 -19.43 -20.50 16.23
CA GLU A 103 -19.11 -21.85 15.70
C GLU A 103 -19.01 -21.90 14.16
N LYS A 104 -19.01 -20.74 13.48
CA LYS A 104 -18.85 -20.66 12.03
C LYS A 104 -17.37 -20.79 11.65
N PRO A 105 -17.06 -21.22 10.42
CA PRO A 105 -15.69 -21.17 9.91
C PRO A 105 -15.11 -19.75 10.04
N PHE A 106 -13.88 -19.66 10.53
CA PHE A 106 -13.15 -18.40 10.58
C PHE A 106 -12.93 -17.86 9.16
N GLU A 107 -12.37 -18.67 8.25
CA GLU A 107 -12.33 -18.36 6.83
C GLU A 107 -13.47 -19.11 6.11
N PRO A 108 -14.56 -18.43 5.71
CA PRO A 108 -15.68 -19.09 5.04
C PRO A 108 -15.40 -19.43 3.58
N MET A 109 -14.35 -18.86 2.97
CA MET A 109 -13.95 -19.13 1.58
C MET A 109 -12.46 -19.51 1.55
N PRO A 110 -12.12 -20.76 1.94
CA PRO A 110 -10.73 -21.23 1.94
C PRO A 110 -10.15 -21.20 0.52
N ARG A 111 -8.81 -21.10 0.46
CA ARG A 111 -8.07 -21.04 -0.80
C ARG A 111 -6.91 -22.02 -0.79
N GLU A 112 -6.53 -22.46 -1.98
CA GLU A 112 -5.29 -23.21 -2.17
C GLU A 112 -4.09 -22.27 -2.05
N GLY A 113 -2.98 -22.80 -1.52
CA GLY A 113 -1.75 -22.05 -1.33
C GLY A 113 -1.17 -22.24 0.07
N GLU A 114 -0.10 -21.52 0.34
CA GLU A 114 0.55 -21.45 1.64
C GLU A 114 -0.01 -20.28 2.44
N GLY A 115 -0.09 -20.40 3.76
CA GLY A 115 -0.52 -19.31 4.63
C GLY A 115 0.54 -18.22 4.78
N TYR A 116 1.77 -18.49 4.34
CA TYR A 116 2.92 -17.61 4.47
C TYR A 116 3.62 -17.39 3.13
N MET A 117 4.26 -16.24 2.99
CA MET A 117 5.14 -15.93 1.88
C MET A 117 6.32 -15.09 2.39
N ASP A 118 7.52 -15.40 1.93
CA ASP A 118 8.70 -14.57 2.18
C ASP A 118 8.91 -13.62 1.02
N ILE A 119 9.01 -12.33 1.32
CA ILE A 119 9.32 -11.28 0.36
C ILE A 119 10.65 -10.62 0.69
N GLN A 120 11.19 -9.89 -0.27
CA GLN A 120 12.42 -9.11 -0.11
C GLN A 120 12.10 -7.63 -0.20
N VAL A 121 12.60 -6.87 0.77
CA VAL A 121 12.52 -5.42 0.79
C VAL A 121 13.93 -4.86 0.77
N GLN A 122 14.15 -3.85 -0.06
CA GLN A 122 15.38 -3.07 -0.11
C GLN A 122 14.99 -1.60 -0.04
N ALA A 123 15.80 -0.79 0.64
CA ALA A 123 15.56 0.64 0.76
C ALA A 123 16.85 1.41 0.54
N ALA A 124 16.73 2.54 -0.16
CA ALA A 124 17.81 3.49 -0.35
C ALA A 124 17.27 4.92 -0.37
N TYR A 125 18.16 5.90 -0.24
CA TYR A 125 17.81 7.31 -0.36
C TYR A 125 19.02 8.13 -0.83
N ASP A 126 18.74 9.25 -1.48
CA ASP A 126 19.73 10.27 -1.82
C ASP A 126 19.37 11.61 -1.15
N ALA A 127 19.83 12.73 -1.70
CA ALA A 127 19.53 14.05 -1.15
C ALA A 127 18.04 14.47 -1.33
N ASP A 128 17.35 13.88 -2.30
CA ASP A 128 16.04 14.34 -2.76
C ASP A 128 14.96 13.26 -2.59
N ASN A 129 15.30 11.97 -2.71
CA ASN A 129 14.34 10.89 -2.85
C ASN A 129 14.59 9.72 -1.89
N VAL A 130 13.49 9.02 -1.56
CA VAL A 130 13.49 7.66 -1.01
C VAL A 130 13.15 6.67 -2.12
N TYR A 131 13.80 5.51 -2.07
CA TYR A 131 13.59 4.38 -2.96
C TYR A 131 13.24 3.16 -2.13
N ILE A 132 12.09 2.56 -2.36
CA ILE A 132 11.67 1.32 -1.70
C ILE A 132 11.43 0.28 -2.78
N LYS A 133 12.14 -0.84 -2.72
CA LYS A 133 11.94 -1.96 -3.63
C LYS A 133 11.35 -3.14 -2.89
N VAL A 134 10.30 -3.72 -3.46
CA VAL A 134 9.65 -4.95 -2.98
C VAL A 134 9.73 -6.00 -4.07
N SER A 135 10.16 -7.21 -3.71
CA SER A 135 10.19 -8.36 -4.60
C SER A 135 9.55 -9.58 -3.95
N TRP A 136 8.70 -10.31 -4.67
CA TRP A 136 8.01 -11.49 -4.16
C TRP A 136 7.94 -12.60 -5.22
N PRO A 137 7.97 -13.88 -4.79
CA PRO A 137 7.74 -15.01 -5.69
C PRO A 137 6.28 -15.04 -6.16
N SER A 138 6.06 -15.33 -7.44
CA SER A 138 4.73 -15.37 -8.05
C SER A 138 4.71 -16.19 -9.33
N ALA A 139 3.52 -16.59 -9.78
CA ALA A 139 3.31 -17.12 -11.13
C ALA A 139 3.18 -16.01 -12.20
N GLY A 140 3.16 -14.74 -11.80
CA GLY A 140 3.06 -13.61 -12.73
C GLY A 140 1.71 -13.54 -13.44
N THR A 141 0.62 -13.88 -12.75
CA THR A 141 -0.69 -14.12 -13.36
C THR A 141 -1.14 -12.92 -14.20
N SER A 142 -1.20 -11.71 -13.63
CA SER A 142 -1.69 -10.54 -14.37
C SER A 142 -0.65 -9.90 -15.29
N PHE A 143 0.64 -10.22 -15.10
CA PHE A 143 1.70 -9.88 -16.05
C PHE A 143 1.64 -10.74 -17.31
N ASN A 144 1.37 -12.03 -17.17
CA ASN A 144 1.28 -12.98 -18.28
C ASN A 144 -0.07 -12.91 -19.00
N ASP A 145 -1.13 -12.50 -18.32
CA ASP A 145 -2.47 -12.30 -18.88
C ASP A 145 -3.08 -10.99 -18.38
N ALA A 146 -2.91 -9.93 -19.17
CA ALA A 146 -3.45 -8.61 -18.86
C ALA A 146 -4.99 -8.58 -18.74
N SER A 147 -5.70 -9.57 -19.30
CA SER A 147 -7.16 -9.59 -19.28
C SER A 147 -7.74 -9.84 -17.88
N VAL A 148 -6.98 -10.48 -16.98
CA VAL A 148 -7.42 -10.72 -15.59
C VAL A 148 -7.24 -9.49 -14.69
N ALA A 149 -6.42 -8.52 -15.10
CA ALA A 149 -5.97 -7.42 -14.24
C ALA A 149 -7.11 -6.48 -13.79
N LYS A 150 -8.21 -6.40 -14.55
CA LYS A 150 -9.34 -5.55 -14.22
C LYS A 150 -9.92 -5.83 -12.83
N GLU A 151 -9.92 -7.09 -12.41
CA GLU A 151 -10.49 -7.52 -11.13
C GLU A 151 -9.45 -8.19 -10.22
N LEU A 152 -8.42 -8.78 -10.81
CA LEU A 152 -7.52 -9.74 -10.17
C LEU A 152 -6.05 -9.42 -10.46
N ALA A 153 -5.71 -8.13 -10.63
CA ALA A 153 -4.33 -7.73 -10.81
C ALA A 153 -3.46 -8.22 -9.64
N ASP A 154 -2.31 -8.82 -9.97
CA ASP A 154 -1.23 -8.97 -9.01
C ASP A 154 -0.79 -7.54 -8.64
N ARG A 155 -0.78 -7.25 -7.34
CA ARG A 155 -0.49 -5.91 -6.82
C ARG A 155 0.21 -5.96 -5.47
N VAL A 156 0.97 -4.90 -5.22
CA VAL A 156 1.57 -4.61 -3.93
C VAL A 156 1.10 -3.25 -3.46
N SER A 157 0.83 -3.13 -2.16
CA SER A 157 0.51 -1.87 -1.49
C SER A 157 1.37 -1.71 -0.25
N LEU A 158 1.86 -0.49 -0.03
CA LEU A 158 2.57 -0.06 1.17
C LEU A 158 1.67 0.94 1.88
N GLN A 159 1.32 0.69 3.14
CA GLN A 159 0.80 1.72 4.02
C GLN A 159 1.93 2.24 4.90
N LEU A 160 2.02 3.56 5.03
CA LEU A 160 3.07 4.29 5.71
C LEU A 160 2.47 5.20 6.76
N ALA A 161 3.09 5.26 7.93
CA ALA A 161 2.70 6.22 8.96
C ALA A 161 3.88 6.63 9.85
N ASN A 162 3.83 7.87 10.33
CA ASN A 162 4.76 8.38 11.32
C ASN A 162 4.74 7.56 12.61
N GLU A 163 5.89 7.48 13.31
CA GLU A 163 6.01 6.78 14.59
C GLU A 163 5.08 7.30 15.70
N SER A 164 4.58 8.52 15.55
CA SER A 164 3.62 9.14 16.45
C SER A 164 2.24 8.46 16.38
N LEU A 165 1.87 7.83 15.26
CA LEU A 165 0.62 7.09 15.10
C LEU A 165 0.75 5.70 15.73
N LYS A 166 0.65 5.64 17.06
CA LYS A 166 0.88 4.40 17.83
C LYS A 166 -0.07 3.25 17.50
N THR A 167 -1.28 3.52 17.00
CA THR A 167 -2.20 2.46 16.52
C THR A 167 -1.61 1.76 15.29
N PHE A 168 -1.12 2.52 14.32
CA PHE A 168 -0.47 1.95 13.13
C PHE A 168 0.84 1.25 13.48
N ALA A 169 1.70 1.86 14.31
CA ALA A 169 2.95 1.23 14.75
C ALA A 169 2.73 -0.11 15.46
N ASN A 170 1.57 -0.30 16.10
CA ASN A 170 1.25 -1.56 16.77
C ASN A 170 0.59 -2.59 15.84
N SER A 171 -0.25 -2.16 14.90
CA SER A 171 -1.16 -3.06 14.19
C SER A 171 -1.05 -3.03 12.66
N GLY A 172 -0.30 -2.10 12.08
CA GLY A 172 -0.10 -1.99 10.63
C GLY A 172 -1.42 -1.86 9.86
N CYS A 173 -1.53 -2.53 8.72
CA CYS A 173 -2.69 -2.46 7.82
C CYS A 173 -4.04 -2.77 8.49
N TYR A 174 -4.04 -3.53 9.58
CA TYR A 174 -5.26 -3.86 10.32
C TYR A 174 -6.02 -2.64 10.85
N VAL A 175 -5.35 -1.50 11.08
CA VAL A 175 -6.05 -0.28 11.51
C VAL A 175 -7.02 0.27 10.47
N THR A 176 -6.96 -0.26 9.25
CA THR A 176 -7.88 0.06 8.15
C THR A 176 -8.77 -1.12 7.77
N CYS A 177 -8.71 -2.26 8.47
CA CYS A 177 -9.51 -3.45 8.16
C CYS A 177 -10.75 -3.53 9.06
N HIS A 178 -11.96 -3.54 8.47
CA HIS A 178 -13.24 -3.62 9.20
C HIS A 178 -14.11 -4.76 8.70
N ASP A 179 -14.96 -5.32 9.57
CA ASP A 179 -15.92 -6.37 9.19
C ASP A 179 -16.88 -5.93 8.08
N ASP A 180 -17.20 -4.63 8.04
CA ASP A 180 -18.14 -4.05 7.10
C ASP A 180 -17.50 -3.39 5.87
N LEU A 181 -16.19 -3.57 5.66
CA LEU A 181 -15.53 -3.11 4.44
C LEU A 181 -16.14 -3.73 3.19
N ARG A 182 -16.06 -2.99 2.08
CA ARG A 182 -16.73 -3.26 0.80
C ARG A 182 -16.63 -4.69 0.24
N ASP A 183 -15.68 -5.50 0.68
CA ASP A 183 -15.52 -6.89 0.22
C ASP A 183 -15.26 -7.90 1.35
N MET A 184 -15.65 -7.54 2.57
CA MET A 184 -15.67 -8.44 3.72
C MET A 184 -17.00 -9.21 3.77
N PRO A 185 -17.08 -10.35 4.49
CA PRO A 185 -18.29 -11.16 4.53
C PRO A 185 -19.56 -10.39 4.97
N GLU A 186 -19.40 -9.35 5.79
CA GLU A 186 -20.49 -8.48 6.27
C GLU A 186 -20.49 -7.09 5.60
N GLY A 187 -19.69 -6.95 4.53
CA GLY A 187 -19.49 -5.72 3.79
C GLY A 187 -20.71 -5.20 3.03
N THR A 188 -20.76 -3.89 2.82
CA THR A 188 -21.72 -3.25 1.90
C THR A 188 -20.98 -2.38 0.88
N ALA A 189 -21.55 -2.25 -0.33
CA ALA A 189 -20.94 -1.49 -1.42
C ALA A 189 -20.69 -0.01 -1.07
N ASP A 190 -21.48 0.56 -0.17
CA ASP A 190 -21.46 1.97 0.21
C ASP A 190 -20.52 2.28 1.39
N LYS A 191 -19.92 1.26 2.01
CA LYS A 191 -19.03 1.49 3.16
C LYS A 191 -17.70 2.08 2.71
N LYS A 192 -17.33 3.20 3.32
CA LYS A 192 -16.04 3.88 3.13
C LYS A 192 -14.95 3.25 4.01
N LEU A 193 -13.70 3.40 3.57
CA LEU A 193 -12.55 3.00 4.36
C LEU A 193 -12.25 4.07 5.41
N TYR A 194 -12.63 3.83 6.64
CA TYR A 194 -12.25 4.69 7.75
C TYR A 194 -11.08 4.04 8.50
N ALA A 195 -10.02 4.78 8.80
CA ALA A 195 -9.03 4.32 9.75
C ALA A 195 -9.68 4.25 11.15
N GLU A 196 -9.39 3.21 11.94
CA GLU A 196 -10.04 3.01 13.23
C GLU A 196 -9.94 4.24 14.14
N PHE A 197 -8.77 4.85 14.20
CA PHE A 197 -8.54 6.00 15.07
C PHE A 197 -9.31 7.26 14.62
N ALA A 198 -9.82 7.28 13.38
CA ALA A 198 -10.69 8.31 12.81
C ALA A 198 -12.18 7.97 12.99
N MET A 199 -12.50 6.90 13.70
CA MET A 199 -13.86 6.47 13.98
C MET A 199 -14.23 6.49 15.46
N LYS A 200 -15.54 6.56 15.70
CA LYS A 200 -16.16 6.34 17.01
C LYS A 200 -17.55 5.75 16.81
N LYS A 201 -17.78 4.55 17.36
CA LYS A 201 -19.06 3.83 17.26
C LYS A 201 -19.54 3.67 15.81
N GLY A 202 -18.65 3.20 14.93
CA GLY A 202 -18.95 2.91 13.52
C GLY A 202 -19.17 4.13 12.62
N LYS A 203 -18.86 5.34 13.10
CA LYS A 203 -18.99 6.60 12.37
C LYS A 203 -17.69 7.39 12.44
N ALA A 204 -17.39 8.16 11.40
CA ALA A 204 -16.28 9.12 11.43
C ALA A 204 -16.42 10.09 12.62
N ILE A 205 -15.28 10.46 13.22
CA ILE A 205 -15.23 11.56 14.19
C ILE A 205 -15.54 12.91 13.50
N PRO A 206 -15.87 13.97 14.25
CA PRO A 206 -16.21 15.27 13.66
C PRO A 206 -15.09 15.82 12.75
N GLU A 207 -15.47 16.47 11.66
CA GLU A 207 -14.56 17.03 10.64
C GLU A 207 -13.42 17.88 11.22
N LYS A 208 -13.72 18.74 12.20
CA LYS A 208 -12.70 19.53 12.90
C LYS A 208 -11.57 18.67 13.51
N MET A 209 -11.89 17.48 13.98
CA MET A 209 -10.90 16.55 14.53
C MET A 209 -10.14 15.82 13.41
N LEU A 210 -10.82 15.47 12.30
CA LEU A 210 -10.18 14.90 11.12
C LEU A 210 -9.13 15.87 10.56
N ASN A 211 -9.49 17.14 10.37
CA ASN A 211 -8.56 18.18 9.88
C ASN A 211 -7.38 18.37 10.85
N LYS A 212 -7.62 18.23 12.17
CA LYS A 212 -6.54 18.26 13.16
C LYS A 212 -5.61 17.04 13.02
N TYR A 213 -6.15 15.85 12.78
CA TYR A 213 -5.35 14.65 12.59
C TYR A 213 -4.49 14.78 11.33
N LEU A 214 -5.10 15.19 10.22
CA LEU A 214 -4.44 15.40 8.95
C LEU A 214 -3.29 16.42 9.07
N SER A 215 -3.56 17.63 9.58
CA SER A 215 -2.54 18.68 9.79
C SER A 215 -1.47 18.35 10.84
N SER A 216 -1.65 17.29 11.64
CA SER A 216 -0.64 16.81 12.60
C SER A 216 0.09 15.55 12.12
N GLY A 217 -0.11 15.13 10.86
CA GLY A 217 0.51 13.92 10.32
C GLY A 217 0.00 12.62 10.96
N ARG A 218 -1.19 12.67 11.57
CA ARG A 218 -1.90 11.50 12.10
C ARG A 218 -2.82 10.93 11.02
N VAL A 219 -2.18 10.42 9.98
CA VAL A 219 -2.78 9.90 8.76
C VAL A 219 -1.98 8.68 8.32
N ILE A 220 -2.52 7.90 7.39
CA ILE A 220 -1.80 6.81 6.73
C ILE A 220 -1.64 7.20 5.28
N ASP A 221 -0.41 7.27 4.80
CA ASP A 221 -0.06 7.41 3.39
C ASP A 221 -0.04 6.00 2.78
N GLN A 222 -0.52 5.82 1.55
CA GLN A 222 -0.57 4.53 0.90
C GLN A 222 -0.19 4.59 -0.57
N TRP A 223 0.85 3.83 -0.88
CA TRP A 223 1.33 3.62 -2.25
C TRP A 223 0.87 2.25 -2.73
N ALA A 224 0.36 2.15 -3.95
CA ALA A 224 0.05 0.86 -4.55
C ALA A 224 0.40 0.79 -6.03
N VAL A 225 0.78 -0.42 -6.46
CA VAL A 225 1.09 -0.75 -7.84
C VAL A 225 0.41 -2.06 -8.20
N GLY A 226 -0.39 -2.05 -9.26
CA GLY A 226 -0.94 -3.25 -9.90
C GLY A 226 -0.40 -3.47 -11.30
N PHE A 227 -0.27 -4.72 -11.71
CA PHE A 227 0.22 -5.11 -13.03
C PHE A 227 -0.94 -5.40 -13.99
N THR A 228 -0.94 -4.75 -15.15
CA THR A 228 -1.79 -5.07 -16.31
C THR A 228 -0.88 -5.43 -17.49
N GLY A 229 -0.50 -6.70 -17.59
CA GLY A 229 0.63 -7.08 -18.42
C GLY A 229 1.92 -6.45 -17.87
N ALA A 230 2.75 -5.89 -18.76
CA ALA A 230 3.94 -5.13 -18.38
C ALA A 230 3.64 -3.68 -17.94
N GLU A 231 2.40 -3.21 -18.10
CA GLU A 231 2.01 -1.86 -17.69
C GLU A 231 1.68 -1.83 -16.18
N LEU A 232 2.02 -0.71 -15.54
CA LEU A 232 1.78 -0.48 -14.12
C LEU A 232 0.64 0.50 -13.92
N VAL A 233 -0.28 0.15 -13.03
CA VAL A 233 -1.29 1.07 -12.50
C VAL A 233 -0.82 1.48 -11.12
N THR A 234 -0.40 2.75 -10.99
CA THR A 234 0.11 3.32 -9.74
C THR A 234 -0.94 4.21 -9.11
N THR A 235 -1.11 4.09 -7.79
CA THR A 235 -1.94 4.97 -6.99
C THR A 235 -1.16 5.45 -5.77
N ASP A 236 -1.31 6.72 -5.49
CA ASP A 236 -0.85 7.41 -4.30
C ASP A 236 -2.10 8.02 -3.64
N GLU A 237 -2.29 7.73 -2.37
CA GLU A 237 -3.47 8.14 -1.63
C GLU A 237 -3.19 8.18 -0.14
N TYR A 238 -3.96 8.97 0.60
CA TYR A 238 -3.99 8.88 2.05
C TYR A 238 -5.30 8.32 2.58
N ILE A 239 -5.23 7.72 3.77
CA ILE A 239 -6.34 7.09 4.47
C ILE A 239 -6.57 7.78 5.81
N LEU A 240 -7.80 8.28 5.98
CA LEU A 240 -8.27 8.83 7.24
C LEU A 240 -9.76 8.52 7.46
N GLN A 241 -10.66 9.32 6.91
CA GLN A 241 -12.10 9.05 6.88
C GLN A 241 -12.57 8.38 5.58
N ASP A 242 -11.70 8.37 4.59
CA ASP A 242 -11.87 7.68 3.31
C ASP A 242 -10.47 7.42 2.75
N ARG A 243 -10.40 6.75 1.59
CA ARG A 243 -9.23 6.81 0.70
C ARG A 243 -9.34 8.05 -0.17
N ILE A 244 -8.34 8.92 -0.12
CA ILE A 244 -8.32 10.14 -0.91
C ILE A 244 -7.07 10.10 -1.78
N VAL A 245 -7.30 9.94 -3.09
CA VAL A 245 -6.26 9.99 -4.11
C VAL A 245 -5.72 11.41 -4.19
N ASP A 246 -4.40 11.54 -4.15
CA ASP A 246 -3.67 12.80 -4.31
C ASP A 246 -3.19 12.98 -5.76
N THR A 247 -2.27 13.92 -6.02
CA THR A 247 -1.80 14.19 -7.39
C THR A 247 -0.87 13.13 -7.99
N ASN A 248 -0.57 12.04 -7.27
CA ASN A 248 0.29 10.93 -7.67
C ASN A 248 1.72 11.37 -7.95
N ASN A 249 2.39 11.87 -6.91
CA ASN A 249 3.80 12.28 -6.96
C ASN A 249 4.78 11.07 -6.90
N LEU A 250 4.22 9.87 -6.75
CA LEU A 250 4.90 8.59 -6.73
C LEU A 250 5.31 8.14 -8.14
N THR A 251 6.61 7.87 -8.31
CA THR A 251 7.14 7.24 -9.53
C THR A 251 7.41 5.77 -9.27
N THR A 252 7.01 4.89 -10.19
CA THR A 252 7.19 3.45 -10.02
C THR A 252 7.82 2.78 -11.24
N THR A 253 8.60 1.73 -10.98
CA THR A 253 9.04 0.78 -12.00
C THR A 253 8.74 -0.63 -11.53
N GLY A 254 8.54 -1.55 -12.46
CA GLY A 254 8.02 -2.87 -12.16
C GLY A 254 8.42 -3.87 -13.24
N SER A 255 8.71 -5.10 -12.82
CA SER A 255 9.01 -6.19 -13.73
C SER A 255 8.59 -7.53 -13.14
N TYR A 256 8.43 -8.51 -14.02
CA TYR A 256 8.29 -9.92 -13.68
C TYR A 256 9.31 -10.71 -14.50
N ALA A 257 10.16 -11.45 -13.82
CA ALA A 257 11.15 -12.34 -14.44
C ALA A 257 11.48 -13.48 -13.49
N ASP A 258 11.72 -14.68 -14.05
CA ASP A 258 12.18 -15.86 -13.32
C ASP A 258 11.32 -16.20 -12.08
N GLY A 259 9.99 -16.04 -12.19
CA GLY A 259 9.05 -16.33 -11.11
C GLY A 259 9.01 -15.29 -9.99
N VAL A 260 9.54 -14.08 -10.23
CA VAL A 260 9.62 -13.01 -9.23
C VAL A 260 9.12 -11.70 -9.80
N TYR A 261 8.17 -11.08 -9.11
CA TYR A 261 7.86 -9.67 -9.31
C TYR A 261 8.88 -8.80 -8.58
N SER A 262 9.19 -7.63 -9.15
CA SER A 262 9.99 -6.59 -8.51
C SER A 262 9.39 -5.24 -8.80
N VAL A 263 9.04 -4.49 -7.77
CA VAL A 263 8.50 -3.13 -7.86
C VAL A 263 9.42 -2.18 -7.10
N THR A 264 9.78 -1.05 -7.72
CA THR A 264 10.46 0.06 -7.05
C THR A 264 9.52 1.24 -6.99
N PHE A 265 9.33 1.76 -5.78
CA PHE A 265 8.67 3.01 -5.46
C PHE A 265 9.72 4.09 -5.27
N THR A 266 9.55 5.23 -5.92
CA THR A 266 10.41 6.41 -5.80
C THR A 266 9.55 7.62 -5.48
N ARG A 267 9.89 8.33 -4.40
CA ARG A 267 9.20 9.55 -4.00
C ARG A 267 10.17 10.55 -3.37
N SER A 268 9.84 11.84 -3.43
CA SER A 268 10.55 12.88 -2.67
C SER A 268 10.57 12.55 -1.17
N LEU A 269 11.69 12.86 -0.50
CA LEU A 269 11.83 12.72 0.95
C LEU A 269 10.81 13.59 1.69
N SER A 270 10.66 14.84 1.26
CA SER A 270 9.66 15.75 1.83
C SER A 270 8.27 15.36 1.32
N ALA A 271 7.28 15.36 2.23
CA ALA A 271 5.86 15.33 1.88
C ALA A 271 5.57 16.42 0.84
N ALA A 272 4.97 16.04 -0.29
CA ALA A 272 4.62 17.00 -1.32
C ALA A 272 3.23 17.58 -1.06
N GLU A 273 2.33 16.79 -0.45
CA GLU A 273 0.94 17.16 -0.21
C GLU A 273 0.47 16.82 1.21
N GLU A 274 -0.75 17.27 1.54
CA GLU A 274 -1.37 16.95 2.82
C GLU A 274 -1.86 15.49 2.81
N GLY A 275 -1.33 14.66 3.72
CA GLY A 275 -1.59 13.22 3.74
C GLY A 275 -0.31 12.41 3.59
N ASP A 276 0.65 12.95 2.85
CA ASP A 276 1.96 12.37 2.61
C ASP A 276 2.79 12.27 3.89
N ILE A 277 3.52 11.17 4.04
CA ILE A 277 4.49 11.00 5.12
C ILE A 277 5.87 11.48 4.67
N SER A 278 6.49 12.39 5.41
CA SER A 278 7.88 12.80 5.18
C SER A 278 8.86 11.72 5.67
N PHE A 279 10.03 11.66 5.03
CA PHE A 279 11.16 10.85 5.46
C PHE A 279 12.30 11.76 5.90
N GLU A 280 12.63 11.69 7.18
CA GLU A 280 13.69 12.51 7.79
C GLU A 280 14.81 11.64 8.36
N ALA A 281 16.05 12.12 8.27
CA ALA A 281 17.20 11.42 8.82
C ALA A 281 17.09 11.28 10.35
N GLY A 282 17.26 10.06 10.86
CA GLY A 282 17.13 9.71 12.27
C GLY A 282 15.70 9.36 12.70
N GLU A 283 14.70 9.59 11.87
CA GLU A 283 13.31 9.20 12.13
C GLU A 283 12.97 7.81 11.56
N ILE A 284 11.88 7.23 12.06
CA ILE A 284 11.36 5.94 11.62
C ILE A 284 9.94 6.14 11.07
N VAL A 285 9.74 5.72 9.84
CA VAL A 285 8.43 5.56 9.21
C VAL A 285 8.01 4.10 9.36
N ASN A 286 6.83 3.86 9.92
CA ASN A 286 6.29 2.50 10.00
C ASN A 286 5.66 2.14 8.66
N ILE A 287 5.97 0.95 8.16
CA ILE A 287 5.46 0.42 6.90
C ILE A 287 4.76 -0.91 7.17
N SER A 288 3.63 -1.11 6.52
CA SER A 288 2.93 -2.39 6.46
C SER A 288 2.60 -2.71 5.00
N ILE A 289 2.83 -3.95 4.60
CA ILE A 289 2.69 -4.38 3.20
C ILE A 289 1.43 -5.23 3.04
N ALA A 290 0.75 -5.06 1.90
CA ALA A 290 -0.27 -5.98 1.40
C ALA A 290 0.08 -6.44 -0.01
N ILE A 291 -0.02 -7.73 -0.28
CA ILE A 291 0.18 -8.31 -1.63
C ILE A 291 -1.04 -9.13 -2.01
N HIS A 292 -1.65 -8.78 -3.13
CA HIS A 292 -2.63 -9.62 -3.82
C HIS A 292 -1.89 -10.29 -4.96
N ASP A 293 -1.84 -11.62 -4.94
CA ASP A 293 -1.09 -12.42 -5.91
C ASP A 293 -1.91 -13.64 -6.33
N ASN A 294 -1.76 -14.06 -7.59
CA ASN A 294 -2.40 -15.25 -8.16
C ASN A 294 -3.92 -15.24 -8.03
N LYS A 295 -4.55 -14.35 -8.81
CA LYS A 295 -6.01 -14.23 -8.89
C LYS A 295 -6.66 -13.88 -7.55
N ALA A 296 -5.99 -13.03 -6.79
CA ALA A 296 -6.47 -12.56 -5.50
C ALA A 296 -6.98 -11.12 -5.64
N SER A 297 -8.07 -10.81 -4.98
CA SER A 297 -8.62 -9.46 -4.91
C SER A 297 -9.21 -9.21 -3.54
N SER A 298 -9.53 -7.94 -3.27
CA SER A 298 -10.31 -7.58 -2.10
C SER A 298 -9.70 -8.09 -0.79
N ARG A 299 -10.45 -8.81 0.07
CA ARG A 299 -9.95 -9.35 1.34
C ARG A 299 -8.89 -10.44 1.18
N PHE A 300 -8.76 -11.04 -0.01
CA PHE A 300 -7.83 -12.13 -0.23
C PHE A 300 -6.43 -11.58 -0.55
N HIS A 301 -5.57 -11.48 0.47
CA HIS A 301 -4.21 -10.97 0.33
C HIS A 301 -3.29 -11.53 1.40
N TYR A 302 -1.99 -11.40 1.18
CA TYR A 302 -1.00 -11.54 2.25
C TYR A 302 -0.72 -10.17 2.85
N THR A 303 -0.43 -10.12 4.14
CA THR A 303 -0.07 -8.89 4.84
C THR A 303 1.13 -9.08 5.76
N SER A 304 1.89 -8.00 5.99
CA SER A 304 2.98 -7.98 6.97
C SER A 304 2.50 -7.46 8.32
N PHE A 305 3.24 -7.79 9.38
CA PHE A 305 3.26 -6.91 10.55
C PHE A 305 3.96 -5.58 10.20
N PRO A 306 3.66 -4.48 10.92
CA PRO A 306 4.36 -3.23 10.69
C PRO A 306 5.84 -3.37 11.04
N PHE A 307 6.71 -2.80 10.22
CA PHE A 307 8.15 -2.68 10.47
C PHE A 307 8.61 -1.24 10.24
N GLY A 308 9.65 -0.82 10.95
CA GLY A 308 10.22 0.51 10.83
C GLY A 308 11.23 0.59 9.70
N LEU A 309 11.01 1.50 8.75
CA LEU A 309 12.01 1.96 7.80
C LEU A 309 12.59 3.28 8.30
N GLY A 310 13.91 3.44 8.25
CA GLY A 310 14.54 4.70 8.65
C GLY A 310 15.77 5.06 7.85
N LEU A 311 15.98 6.37 7.68
CA LEU A 311 17.15 6.95 7.04
C LEU A 311 18.16 7.28 8.14
N ASP A 312 19.37 6.73 8.09
CA ASP A 312 20.38 6.89 9.17
C ASP A 312 19.87 6.52 10.59
N ALA A 313 18.80 5.72 10.70
CA ALA A 313 18.13 5.42 11.97
C ALA A 313 18.65 4.11 12.58
N LYS A 314 19.34 4.19 13.72
CA LYS A 314 19.99 3.05 14.40
C LYS A 314 19.05 1.93 14.89
N LYS A 315 17.74 2.17 14.92
CA LYS A 315 16.73 1.26 15.46
C LYS A 315 15.65 0.85 14.44
N ALA A 316 15.83 1.22 13.17
CA ALA A 316 14.92 0.77 12.12
C ALA A 316 15.10 -0.74 11.91
N ASP A 317 14.00 -1.42 11.60
CA ASP A 317 14.04 -2.83 11.18
C ASP A 317 14.69 -2.94 9.79
N ILE A 318 14.44 -1.94 8.92
CA ILE A 318 15.10 -1.78 7.63
C ILE A 318 15.78 -0.41 7.59
N ALA A 319 17.11 -0.41 7.55
CA ALA A 319 17.90 0.79 7.36
C ALA A 319 18.05 1.09 5.86
N ALA A 320 17.57 2.25 5.41
CA ALA A 320 17.77 2.66 4.03
C ALA A 320 19.25 3.01 3.79
N VAL A 321 19.80 2.52 2.67
CA VAL A 321 21.19 2.78 2.27
C VAL A 321 21.29 4.16 1.63
N LYS A 322 22.21 5.00 2.12
CA LYS A 322 22.52 6.28 1.49
C LYS A 322 23.31 6.07 0.20
N LEU A 323 22.86 6.69 -0.89
CA LEU A 323 23.51 6.66 -2.21
C LEU A 323 24.59 7.74 -2.38
#